data_AF-A0A530KPL0-F1
#
_entry.id   AF-A0A530KPL0-F1
#
_cell.length_a   1.000
_cell.length_b   1.000
_cell.length_c   1.000
_cell.angle_alpha   90.00
_cell.angle_beta   90.00
_cell.angle_gamma   90.00
#
_symmetry.space_group_name_H-M   'P 1'
#
loop_
_entity.id
_entity.type
_entity.pdbx_description
1 polymer ?
#
loop_
_entity_poly.entity_id
_entity_poly.type
_entity_poly.pdbx_seq_one_letter_code
_entity_poly.pdbx_strand_id
1 'polypeptide(L)'
;MLEDCHAVVTHHSNVSIDGLIAGVPAFCLEGLATPLALSDLSRIEEPRREGDREQLVNDISWCQFNVQEMTDGVAWRHLKEEGLLL
;
A
#
# COMPACT_ATOMS: atom_id res chain seq x y z
N MET A 1 11.35 -13.43 3.67
CA MET A 1 12.15 -12.18 3.78
C MET A 1 11.70 -11.26 4.94
N LEU A 2 10.67 -11.62 5.73
CA LEU A 2 10.19 -10.84 6.89
C LEU A 2 10.11 -11.68 8.18
N GLU A 3 10.83 -12.81 8.25
CA GLU A 3 10.88 -13.64 9.46
C GLU A 3 11.48 -12.82 10.61
N ASP A 4 10.82 -12.85 11.78
CA ASP A 4 11.17 -12.09 12.98
C ASP A 4 11.28 -10.56 12.79
N CYS A 5 10.62 -9.99 11.77
CA CYS A 5 10.57 -8.55 11.57
C CYS A 5 9.60 -7.90 12.57
N HIS A 6 10.11 -6.95 13.36
CA HIS A 6 9.30 -6.22 14.35
C HIS A 6 8.32 -5.23 13.73
N ALA A 7 8.81 -4.42 12.77
CA ALA A 7 8.03 -3.43 12.04
C ALA A 7 8.70 -3.07 10.70
N VAL A 8 7.90 -2.69 9.70
CA VAL A 8 8.37 -2.07 8.46
C VAL A 8 8.29 -0.55 8.61
N VAL A 9 9.39 0.17 8.36
CA VAL A 9 9.43 1.64 8.47
C VAL A 9 9.76 2.24 7.11
N THR A 10 8.93 3.18 6.65
CA THR A 10 9.15 3.90 5.40
C THR A 10 8.49 5.29 5.42
N HIS A 11 8.90 6.17 4.51
CA HIS A 11 8.21 7.45 4.31
C HIS A 11 6.93 7.27 3.48
N HIS A 12 7.01 6.61 2.32
CA HIS A 12 5.88 6.48 1.37
C HIS A 12 5.96 5.21 0.50
N SER A 13 6.87 4.27 0.77
CA SER A 13 7.05 3.11 -0.10
C SER A 13 5.96 2.06 0.11
N ASN A 14 5.57 1.39 -0.98
CA ASN A 14 4.60 0.29 -0.95
C ASN A 14 5.12 -0.97 -0.22
N VAL A 15 6.41 -1.02 0.16
CA VAL A 15 6.94 -2.09 1.03
C VAL A 15 6.19 -2.19 2.37
N SER A 16 5.57 -1.10 2.81
CA SER A 16 4.68 -1.07 3.97
C SER A 16 3.44 -1.95 3.77
N ILE A 17 2.91 -2.06 2.55
CA ILE A 17 1.79 -2.95 2.21
C ILE A 17 2.22 -4.41 2.29
N ASP A 18 3.39 -4.76 1.77
CA ASP A 18 3.93 -6.13 1.86
C ASP A 18 4.09 -6.56 3.32
N GLY A 19 4.58 -5.64 4.17
CA GLY A 19 4.64 -5.82 5.62
C GLY A 19 3.27 -6.11 6.24
N LEU A 20 2.28 -5.25 5.97
CA LEU A 20 0.93 -5.40 6.51
C LEU A 20 0.29 -6.74 6.07
N ILE A 21 0.41 -7.11 4.79
CA ILE A 21 -0.06 -8.40 4.26
C ILE A 21 0.60 -9.57 5.01
N ALA A 22 1.91 -9.49 5.25
CA ALA A 22 2.66 -10.49 6.01
C ALA A 22 2.38 -10.49 7.53
N GLY A 23 1.56 -9.56 8.05
CA GLY A 23 1.26 -9.44 9.48
C GLY A 23 2.30 -8.66 10.29
N VAL A 24 3.24 -8.01 9.60
CA VAL A 24 4.23 -7.11 10.19
C VAL A 24 3.64 -5.70 10.21
N PRO A 25 3.63 -5.01 11.37
CA PRO A 25 3.06 -3.68 11.47
C PRO A 25 3.93 -2.68 10.70
N ALA A 26 3.30 -1.63 10.18
CA ALA A 26 3.96 -0.62 9.37
C ALA A 26 4.00 0.74 10.08
N PHE A 27 5.12 1.44 9.92
CA PHE A 27 5.23 2.86 10.14
C PHE A 27 5.43 3.55 8.80
N CYS A 28 4.49 4.42 8.45
CA CYS A 28 4.44 5.11 7.16
C CYS A 28 4.02 6.55 7.40
N LEU A 29 4.78 7.50 6.86
CA LEU A 29 4.43 8.92 7.00
C LEU A 29 3.21 9.25 6.14
N GLU A 30 3.22 8.81 4.89
CA GLU A 30 2.16 9.02 3.91
C GLU A 30 2.08 7.82 2.94
N GLY A 31 1.05 7.74 2.12
CA GLY A 31 0.90 6.71 1.08
C GLY A 31 -0.15 5.64 1.40
N LEU A 32 -0.14 4.55 0.64
CA LEU A 32 -1.25 3.57 0.65
C LEU A 32 -1.44 2.89 2.02
N ALA A 33 -0.38 2.69 2.79
CA ALA A 33 -0.46 2.02 4.10
C ALA A 33 -1.05 2.91 5.21
N THR A 34 -1.22 4.22 4.97
CA THR A 34 -1.64 5.20 5.98
C THR A 34 -2.88 4.79 6.81
N PRO A 35 -3.93 4.15 6.25
CA PRO A 35 -5.09 3.75 7.04
C PRO A 35 -4.76 2.78 8.20
N LEU A 36 -3.71 1.96 8.05
CA LEU A 36 -3.32 0.91 8.99
C LEU A 36 -1.93 1.11 9.61
N ALA A 37 -1.12 2.02 9.07
CA ALA A 37 0.21 2.35 9.59
C ALA A 37 0.18 3.43 10.67
N LEU A 38 1.27 3.53 11.45
CA LEU A 38 1.53 4.68 12.32
C LEU A 38 2.56 5.62 11.69
N SER A 39 2.46 6.92 11.88
CA SER A 39 3.51 7.87 11.48
C SER A 39 4.44 8.25 12.64
N ASP A 40 3.98 8.10 13.88
CA ASP A 40 4.74 8.42 15.09
C ASP A 40 5.67 7.28 15.50
N LEU A 41 6.96 7.44 15.19
CA LEU A 41 8.00 6.47 15.54
C LEU A 41 8.26 6.35 17.05
N SER A 42 7.80 7.28 17.89
CA SER A 42 7.94 7.12 19.35
C SER A 42 7.18 5.89 19.88
N ARG A 43 6.23 5.36 19.10
CA ARG A 43 5.44 4.16 19.39
C ARG A 43 6.02 2.86 18.82
N ILE A 44 7.28 2.85 18.39
CA ILE A 44 7.88 1.69 17.71
C ILE A 44 7.83 0.40 18.54
N GLU A 45 7.92 0.49 19.87
CA GLU A 45 7.85 -0.67 20.78
C GLU A 45 6.41 -1.23 20.94
N GLU A 46 5.40 -0.39 20.69
CA GLU A 46 3.97 -0.73 20.79
C GLU A 46 3.25 -0.43 19.46
N PRO A 47 3.59 -1.15 18.38
CA PRO A 47 3.09 -0.85 17.05
C PRO A 47 1.60 -1.19 16.92
N ARG A 48 0.90 -0.49 16.02
CA ARG A 48 -0.50 -0.83 15.69
C ARG A 48 -0.54 -2.16 14.95
N ARG A 49 -1.29 -3.12 15.49
CA ARG A 49 -1.52 -4.45 14.88
C ARG A 49 -2.96 -4.68 14.44
N GLU A 50 -3.87 -3.79 14.85
CA GLU A 50 -5.29 -3.86 14.55
C GLU A 50 -5.64 -3.14 13.26
N GLY A 51 -6.55 -3.73 12.48
CA GLY A 51 -7.09 -3.14 11.27
C GLY A 51 -7.54 -4.16 10.24
N ASP A 52 -8.43 -3.75 9.35
CA ASP A 52 -8.91 -4.58 8.25
C ASP A 52 -7.95 -4.52 7.06
N ARG A 53 -7.04 -5.49 7.02
CA ARG A 53 -6.03 -5.61 5.96
C ARG A 53 -6.63 -6.04 4.63
N GLU A 54 -7.72 -6.81 4.66
CA GLU A 54 -8.40 -7.27 3.45
C GLU A 54 -9.09 -6.09 2.77
N GLN A 55 -9.79 -5.26 3.56
CA GLN A 55 -10.39 -4.03 3.04
C GLN A 55 -9.34 -3.09 2.44
N LEU A 56 -8.18 -2.91 3.10
CA LEU A 56 -7.10 -2.08 2.54
C LEU A 56 -6.62 -2.60 1.18
N VAL A 57 -6.42 -3.91 1.05
CA VAL A 57 -6.00 -4.52 -0.22
C VAL A 57 -7.10 -4.40 -1.28
N ASN A 58 -8.37 -4.52 -0.91
CA ASN A 58 -9.50 -4.30 -1.82
C ASN A 58 -9.52 -2.86 -2.35
N ASP A 59 -9.34 -1.87 -1.47
CA ASP A 59 -9.29 -0.45 -1.85
C ASP A 59 -8.12 -0.15 -2.79
N ILE A 60 -6.93 -0.71 -2.50
CA ILE A 60 -5.75 -0.56 -3.36
C ILE A 60 -6.01 -1.20 -4.73
N SER A 61 -6.54 -2.43 -4.74
CA SER A 61 -6.77 -3.20 -5.96
C SER A 61 -7.80 -2.54 -6.87
N TRP A 62 -8.81 -1.88 -6.30
CA TRP A 62 -9.80 -1.10 -7.04
C TRP A 62 -9.18 0.05 -7.85
N CYS A 63 -8.04 0.59 -7.38
CA CYS A 63 -7.34 1.69 -8.03
C CYS A 63 -6.26 1.21 -9.02
N GLN A 64 -6.16 -0.08 -9.34
CA GLN A 64 -5.13 -0.62 -10.23
C GLN A 64 -5.75 -1.24 -11.49
N PHE A 65 -5.00 -1.18 -12.60
CA PHE A 65 -5.30 -1.96 -13.79
C PHE A 65 -4.70 -3.35 -13.67
N ASN A 66 -5.44 -4.38 -14.05
CA ASN A 66 -4.92 -5.73 -14.12
C ASN A 66 -4.01 -5.92 -15.34
N VAL A 67 -3.27 -7.04 -15.35
CA VAL A 67 -2.29 -7.34 -16.42
C VAL A 67 -2.93 -7.40 -17.80
N GLN A 68 -4.15 -7.93 -17.91
CA GLN A 68 -4.86 -8.03 -19.18
C GLN A 68 -5.29 -6.65 -19.67
N GLU A 69 -5.84 -5.80 -18.80
CA GLU A 69 -6.21 -4.41 -19.12
C GLU A 69 -5.01 -3.58 -19.59
N MET A 70 -3.85 -3.75 -18.93
CA MET A 70 -2.62 -3.11 -19.37
C MET A 70 -2.18 -3.63 -20.75
N THR A 71 -2.22 -4.95 -20.96
CA THR A 71 -1.85 -5.60 -22.23
C THR A 71 -2.75 -5.15 -23.39
N ASP A 72 -4.05 -5.01 -23.14
CA ASP A 72 -5.06 -4.60 -24.11
C ASP A 72 -5.08 -3.06 -24.33
N GLY A 73 -4.18 -2.33 -23.67
CA GLY A 73 -4.04 -0.89 -23.78
C GLY A 73 -5.20 -0.10 -23.15
N VAL A 74 -5.99 -0.71 -22.26
CA VAL A 74 -7.10 -0.06 -21.55
C VAL A 74 -6.58 1.11 -20.72
N ALA A 75 -5.53 0.89 -19.91
CA ALA A 75 -4.92 1.93 -19.11
C ALA A 75 -4.47 3.13 -19.96
N TRP A 76 -3.81 2.87 -21.09
CA TRP A 76 -3.33 3.92 -21.98
C TRP A 76 -4.45 4.72 -22.64
N ARG A 77 -5.53 4.05 -23.09
CA ARG A 77 -6.70 4.74 -23.64
C ARG A 77 -7.38 5.60 -22.58
N HIS A 78 -7.59 5.05 -21.38
CA HIS A 78 -8.18 5.79 -20.27
C HIS A 78 -7.39 7.07 -19.96
N LEU A 79 -6.07 6.98 -19.82
CA LEU A 79 -5.23 8.16 -19.58
C LEU A 79 -5.34 9.23 -20.70
N LYS A 80 -5.52 8.81 -21.96
CA LYS A 80 -5.73 9.76 -23.08
C LYS A 80 -7.10 10.43 -23.03
N GLU A 81 -8.14 9.64 -22.78
CA GLU A 81 -9.53 10.11 -22.74
C GLU A 81 -9.73 11.10 -21.59
N GLU A 82 -9.08 10.87 -20.45
CA GLU A 82 -9.08 11.78 -19.30
C GLU A 82 -8.15 13.00 -19.47
N GLY A 83 -7.40 13.09 -20.58
CA GLY A 83 -6.46 14.19 -20.82
C GLY A 83 -5.28 14.21 -19.85
N LEU A 84 -4.91 13.06 -19.28
CA LEU A 84 -3.80 12.90 -18.33
C LEU A 84 -2.43 12.68 -19.02
N LEU A 85 -2.42 12.67 -20.35
CA LEU A 85 -1.22 12.57 -21.17
C LEU A 85 -1.02 13.87 -21.94
N LEU A 86 0.22 14.38 -21.89
CA LEU A 86 0.67 15.58 -22.62
C LEU A 86 0.66 15.36 -24.13
#